data_AF-A0A9X5YQR7-F1
#
_entry.id   AF-A0A9X5YQR7-F1
#
_cell.length_a   1.000
_cell.length_b   1.000
_cell.length_c   1.000
_cell.angle_alpha   90.00
_cell.angle_beta   90.00
_cell.angle_gamma   90.00
#
_symmetry.space_group_name_H-M   'P 1'
#
loop_
_entity.id
_entity.type
_entity.pdbx_description
1 polymer ?
#
loop_
_entity_poly.entity_id
_entity_poly.type
_entity_poly.pdbx_seq_one_letter_code
_entity_poly.pdbx_strand_id
1 'polypeptide(L)'
;MTPTLGYLLALLAITFVIDFTLRALPFKILEPLRDSRFVSDMAVWMPPGIMLILVLSTLTQGAQESGGRWWAALVATGVTVAVHLLSGRKLLWSVGIGTVCYVALLNWL
;
A
#
# COMPACT_ATOMS: atom_id res chain seq x y z
N MET A 1 -28.89 11.30 1.93
CA MET A 1 -29.10 10.45 0.73
C MET A 1 -28.31 9.17 0.94
N THR A 2 -28.94 8.08 1.36
CA THR A 2 -28.26 6.79 1.52
C THR A 2 -28.04 6.16 0.14
N PRO A 3 -26.81 5.78 -0.24
CA PRO A 3 -26.56 5.17 -1.53
C PRO A 3 -27.38 3.88 -1.69
N THR A 4 -28.00 3.70 -2.86
CA THR A 4 -28.81 2.51 -3.14
C THR A 4 -27.90 1.30 -3.36
N LEU A 5 -28.38 0.10 -3.03
CA LEU A 5 -27.61 -1.14 -3.21
C LEU A 5 -27.14 -1.32 -4.67
N GLY A 6 -28.00 -0.97 -5.63
CA GLY A 6 -27.66 -1.02 -7.05
C GLY A 6 -26.52 -0.07 -7.44
N TYR A 7 -26.47 1.12 -6.84
CA TYR A 7 -25.36 2.06 -7.02
C TYR A 7 -24.04 1.48 -6.48
N LEU A 8 -24.06 0.88 -5.28
CA LEU A 8 -22.87 0.26 -4.69
C LEU A 8 -22.36 -0.93 -5.52
N LEU A 9 -23.26 -1.79 -5.99
CA LEU A 9 -22.91 -2.93 -6.84
C LEU A 9 -22.33 -2.48 -8.19
N ALA A 10 -22.92 -1.46 -8.81
CA ALA A 10 -22.40 -0.90 -10.06
C ALA A 10 -20.99 -0.32 -9.85
N LEU A 11 -20.79 0.43 -8.77
CA LEU A 11 -19.49 1.02 -8.45
C LEU A 11 -18.44 -0.06 -8.17
N LEU A 12 -18.78 -1.09 -7.39
CA LEU A 12 -17.91 -2.24 -7.15
C LEU A 12 -17.54 -2.95 -8.45
N ALA A 13 -18.51 -3.21 -9.32
CA ALA A 13 -18.28 -3.89 -10.59
C ALA A 13 -17.37 -3.05 -11.50
N ILE A 14 -17.62 -1.74 -11.61
CA ILE A 14 -16.82 -0.84 -12.45
C ILE A 14 -15.38 -0.76 -11.91
N THR A 15 -15.19 -0.49 -10.62
CA THR A 15 -13.84 -0.41 -10.02
C THR A 15 -13.12 -1.74 -10.14
N PHE A 16 -13.79 -2.87 -9.90
CA PHE A 16 -13.20 -4.20 -10.09
C PHE A 16 -12.72 -4.43 -11.53
N VAL A 17 -13.54 -4.07 -12.53
CA VAL A 17 -13.17 -4.22 -13.94
C VAL A 17 -11.99 -3.32 -14.29
N ILE A 18 -11.99 -2.07 -13.80
CA ILE A 18 -10.89 -1.13 -14.02
C ILE A 18 -9.60 -1.67 -13.39
N ASP A 19 -9.62 -2.03 -12.11
CA ASP A 19 -8.45 -2.54 -11.38
C ASP A 19 -7.91 -3.82 -12.00
N PHE A 20 -8.80 -4.75 -12.34
CA PHE A 20 -8.42 -6.01 -12.99
C PHE A 20 -7.77 -5.75 -14.35
N THR A 21 -8.38 -4.88 -15.17
CA THR A 21 -7.86 -4.56 -16.50
C THR A 21 -6.53 -3.85 -16.41
N LEU A 22 -6.41 -2.79 -15.60
CA LEU A 22 -5.18 -2.04 -15.43
C LEU A 22 -4.04 -2.88 -14.85
N ARG A 23 -4.35 -3.88 -14.00
CA ARG A 23 -3.33 -4.80 -13.47
C ARG A 23 -2.98 -5.90 -14.48
N ALA A 24 -3.94 -6.43 -15.25
CA ALA A 24 -3.68 -7.50 -16.22
C ALA A 24 -3.03 -7.01 -17.52
N LEU A 25 -3.36 -5.78 -17.94
CA LEU A 25 -2.87 -5.14 -19.16
C LEU A 25 -1.34 -5.04 -19.26
N PRO A 26 -0.59 -4.57 -18.24
CA PRO A 26 0.87 -4.53 -18.32
C PRO A 26 1.47 -5.93 -18.50
N PHE A 27 0.92 -6.95 -17.85
CA PHE A 27 1.44 -8.32 -17.99
C PHE A 27 1.15 -8.92 -19.37
N LYS A 28 -0.02 -8.66 -19.94
CA LYS A 28 -0.40 -9.09 -21.30
C LYS A 28 0.47 -8.44 -22.38
N ILE A 29 0.81 -7.16 -22.21
CA ILE A 29 1.66 -6.42 -23.15
C ILE A 29 3.13 -6.81 -23.00
N LEU A 30 3.59 -7.11 -21.78
CA LEU A 30 4.97 -7.54 -21.52
C LEU A 30 5.24 -9.02 -21.88
N GLU A 31 4.22 -9.85 -22.07
CA GLU A 31 4.36 -11.26 -22.44
C GLU A 31 5.24 -11.53 -23.68
N PRO A 32 5.06 -10.82 -24.82
CA PRO A 32 5.95 -10.96 -25.99
C PRO A 32 7.37 -10.41 -25.79
N LEU A 33 7.60 -9.56 -24.78
CA LEU A 33 8.93 -9.02 -24.43
C LEU A 33 9.67 -9.86 -23.36
N ARG A 34 9.03 -10.92 -22.85
CA ARG A 34 9.55 -11.80 -21.79
C ARG A 34 10.75 -12.66 -22.22
N ASP A 35 11.05 -12.74 -23.52
CA ASP A 35 12.24 -13.44 -24.04
C ASP A 35 13.56 -12.72 -23.68
N SER A 36 13.51 -11.46 -23.27
CA SER A 36 14.67 -10.71 -22.80
C SER A 36 14.74 -10.67 -21.27
N ARG A 37 15.80 -11.28 -20.69
CA ARG A 37 16.06 -11.29 -19.23
C ARG A 37 15.98 -9.91 -18.58
N PHE A 38 16.29 -8.85 -19.32
CA PHE A 38 16.28 -7.47 -18.81
C PHE A 38 14.89 -6.97 -18.43
N VAL A 39 13.84 -7.34 -19.19
CA VAL A 39 12.46 -6.91 -18.91
C VAL A 39 11.89 -7.70 -17.74
N SER A 40 12.26 -8.98 -17.61
CA SER A 40 11.86 -9.83 -16.48
C SER A 40 12.47 -9.32 -15.17
N ASP A 41 13.75 -8.94 -15.17
CA ASP A 41 14.41 -8.40 -13.98
C ASP A 41 13.78 -7.05 -13.58
N MET A 42 13.55 -6.15 -14.55
CA MET A 42 12.93 -4.84 -14.27
C MET A 42 11.48 -4.96 -13.77
N ALA A 43 10.73 -5.97 -14.23
CA ALA A 43 9.38 -6.26 -13.74
C ALA A 43 9.36 -6.73 -12.27
N VAL A 44 10.41 -7.40 -11.80
CA VAL A 44 10.56 -7.78 -10.37
C VAL A 44 10.83 -6.56 -9.48
N TRP A 45 11.47 -5.52 -10.00
CA TRP A 45 11.76 -4.29 -9.27
C TRP A 45 10.60 -3.28 -9.23
N MET A 46 9.58 -3.45 -10.08
CA MET A 46 8.40 -2.56 -10.08
C MET A 46 7.59 -2.61 -8.78
N PRO A 47 7.18 -3.77 -8.22
CA PRO A 47 6.38 -3.80 -6.99
C PRO A 47 7.06 -3.15 -5.77
N PRO A 48 8.36 -3.40 -5.50
CA PRO A 48 9.09 -2.68 -4.45
C PRO A 48 9.14 -1.16 -4.66
N GLY A 49 9.36 -0.71 -5.90
CA GLY A 49 9.42 0.72 -6.23
C GLY A 49 8.09 1.42 -6.00
N ILE A 50 6.98 0.82 -6.44
CA ILE A 50 5.63 1.36 -6.21
C ILE A 50 5.32 1.38 -4.71
N MET A 51 5.64 0.31 -3.98
CA MET A 51 5.43 0.26 -2.53
C MET A 51 6.20 1.37 -1.79
N LEU A 52 7.44 1.65 -2.21
CA LEU A 52 8.23 2.73 -1.62
C LEU A 52 7.60 4.10 -1.87
N ILE A 53 7.14 4.36 -3.10
CA ILE A 53 6.43 5.60 -3.43
C ILE A 53 5.15 5.71 -2.61
N LEU A 54 4.36 4.64 -2.51
CA LEU A 54 3.13 4.61 -1.72
C LEU A 54 3.41 4.95 -0.25
N VAL A 55 4.39 4.30 0.37
CA VAL A 55 4.77 4.57 1.77
C VAL A 55 5.19 6.02 1.94
N LEU A 56 6.08 6.54 1.08
CA LEU A 56 6.50 7.94 1.16
C LEU A 56 5.32 8.90 0.98
N SER A 57 4.41 8.63 0.04
CA SER A 57 3.25 9.47 -0.23
C SER A 57 2.23 9.46 0.92
N THR A 58 2.02 8.30 1.55
CA THR A 58 1.16 8.18 2.73
C THR A 58 1.78 8.91 3.92
N LEU A 59 3.10 8.84 4.09
CA LEU A 59 3.78 9.57 5.16
C LEU A 59 3.75 11.07 4.96
N THR A 60 3.94 11.55 3.73
CA THR A 60 3.85 12.99 3.44
C THR A 60 2.43 13.48 3.65
N GLN A 61 1.40 12.77 3.16
CA GLN A 61 0.01 13.11 3.41
C GLN A 61 -0.34 13.11 4.91
N GLY A 62 0.02 12.05 5.64
CA GLY A 62 -0.23 11.96 7.08
C GLY A 62 0.49 13.04 7.90
N ALA A 63 1.69 13.44 7.46
CA ALA A 63 2.43 14.56 8.07
C ALA A 63 1.76 15.92 7.80
N GLN A 64 1.19 16.13 6.61
CA GLN A 64 0.46 17.36 6.28
C GLN A 64 -0.87 17.46 7.06
N GLU A 65 -1.61 16.35 7.20
CA GLU A 65 -2.89 16.33 7.92
C GLU A 65 -2.73 16.44 9.45
N SER A 66 -1.61 15.98 10.00
CA SER A 66 -1.37 15.96 11.46
C SER A 66 -0.75 17.25 12.02
N GLY A 67 -0.56 18.28 11.21
CA GLY A 67 -0.02 19.59 11.63
C GLY A 67 1.32 19.49 12.39
N GLY A 68 1.27 19.53 13.72
CA GLY A 68 2.44 19.50 14.63
C GLY A 68 2.92 18.12 15.11
N ARG A 69 2.20 17.03 14.80
CA ARG A 69 2.53 15.64 15.23
C ARG A 69 3.24 14.80 14.17
N TRP A 70 3.86 15.45 13.18
CA TRP A 70 4.59 14.83 12.07
C TRP A 70 5.64 13.78 12.51
N TRP A 71 6.25 13.96 13.70
CA TRP A 71 7.22 13.03 14.26
C TRP A 71 6.62 11.67 14.67
N ALA A 72 5.32 11.63 15.01
CA ALA A 72 4.65 10.39 15.43
C ALA A 72 4.50 9.40 14.26
N ALA A 73 4.26 9.89 13.05
CA ALA A 73 4.21 9.06 11.85
C ALA A 73 5.59 8.45 11.51
N LEU A 74 6.68 9.20 11.71
CA LEU A 74 8.04 8.68 11.53
C LEU A 74 8.39 7.62 12.58
N VAL A 75 8.02 7.83 13.84
CA VAL A 75 8.25 6.84 14.91
C VAL A 75 7.41 5.58 14.67
N ALA A 76 6.13 5.71 14.31
CA ALA A 76 5.29 4.56 13.97
C ALA A 76 5.83 3.77 12.78
N THR A 77 6.39 4.45 11.77
CA THR A 77 7.05 3.81 10.63
C THR A 77 8.32 3.09 11.07
N GLY A 78 9.16 3.74 11.88
CA GLY A 78 10.37 3.14 12.43
C GLY A 78 10.07 1.89 13.26
N VAL A 79 9.03 1.94 14.09
CA VAL A 79 8.53 0.78 14.86
C VAL A 79 8.02 -0.31 13.93
N THR A 80 7.27 0.06 12.89
CA THR A 80 6.75 -0.92 11.92
C THR A 80 7.89 -1.63 11.18
N VAL A 81 8.93 -0.89 10.77
CA VAL A 81 10.14 -1.45 10.13
C VAL A 81 10.91 -2.34 11.11
N ALA A 82 11.11 -1.89 12.35
CA ALA A 82 11.79 -2.67 13.38
C ALA A 82 11.04 -3.98 13.68
N VAL A 83 9.72 -3.92 13.87
CA VAL A 83 8.88 -5.10 14.09
C VAL A 83 8.87 -6.02 12.87
N HIS A 84 8.85 -5.46 11.66
CA HIS A 84 8.88 -6.24 10.42
C HIS A 84 10.20 -7.02 10.26
N LEU A 85 11.33 -6.38 10.60
CA LEU A 85 12.65 -6.99 10.56
C LEU A 85 12.84 -8.04 11.67
N LEU A 86 12.35 -7.78 12.88
CA LEU A 86 12.44 -8.74 13.99
C LEU A 86 11.46 -9.92 13.88
N SER A 87 10.29 -9.73 13.25
CA SER A 87 9.25 -10.79 13.14
C SER A 87 9.45 -11.76 11.97
N GLY A 88 10.59 -11.71 11.29
CA GLY A 88 10.99 -12.77 10.34
C GLY A 88 10.00 -13.01 9.19
N ARG A 89 9.45 -11.94 8.58
CA ARG A 89 8.57 -11.97 7.39
C ARG A 89 7.11 -12.40 7.59
N LYS A 90 6.59 -12.46 8.82
CA LYS A 90 5.16 -12.71 9.08
C LYS A 90 4.32 -11.43 8.89
N LEU A 91 4.00 -11.10 7.63
CA LEU A 91 3.31 -9.87 7.21
C LEU A 91 2.06 -9.52 8.04
N LEU A 92 1.24 -10.53 8.37
CA LEU A 92 -0.01 -10.34 9.14
C LEU A 92 0.23 -9.83 10.57
N TRP A 93 1.30 -10.28 11.22
CA TRP A 93 1.65 -9.86 12.58
C TRP A 93 2.27 -8.46 12.59
N SER A 94 3.09 -8.15 11.58
CA SER A 94 3.70 -6.83 11.43
C SER A 94 2.66 -5.73 11.17
N VAL A 95 1.68 -6.00 10.29
CA VAL A 95 0.59 -5.04 10.01
C VAL A 95 -0.33 -4.88 11.22
N GLY A 96 -0.75 -5.97 11.85
CA GLY A 96 -1.64 -5.91 13.01
C GLY A 96 -1.05 -5.12 14.18
N ILE A 97 0.21 -5.39 14.54
CA ILE A 97 0.89 -4.67 15.63
C ILE A 97 1.12 -3.20 15.27
N GLY A 98 1.53 -2.90 14.02
CA GLY A 98 1.72 -1.53 13.56
C GLY A 98 0.44 -0.70 13.61
N THR A 99 -0.69 -1.27 13.17
CA THR A 99 -2.00 -0.62 13.24
C THR A 99 -2.44 -0.37 14.68
N VAL A 100 -2.31 -1.36 15.57
CA VAL A 100 -2.69 -1.21 16.98
C VAL A 100 -1.83 -0.15 17.68
N CYS A 101 -0.52 -0.13 17.41
CA CYS A 101 0.39 0.87 17.97
C CYS A 101 0.08 2.28 17.47
N TYR A 102 -0.19 2.44 16.17
CA TYR A 102 -0.58 3.74 15.59
C TYR A 102 -1.90 4.25 16.17
N VAL A 103 -2.93 3.40 16.27
CA VAL A 103 -4.23 3.77 16.86
C VAL A 103 -4.09 4.11 18.35
N ALA A 104 -3.28 3.36 19.10
CA ALA A 104 -3.03 3.66 20.51
C ALA A 104 -2.31 5.00 20.71
N LEU A 105 -1.28 5.28 19.90
CA LEU A 105 -0.54 6.54 19.95
C LEU A 105 -1.39 7.74 19.53
N LEU A 106 -2.30 7.58 18.57
CA LEU A 106 -3.18 8.64 18.11
C LEU A 106 -4.32 8.93 19.10
N ASN A 107 -4.78 7.92 19.83
CA ASN A 107 -5.92 8.02 20.75
C ASN A 107 -5.51 8.45 22.17
N TRP A 108 -4.29 8.11 22.61
CA TRP A 108 -3.80 8.49 23.94
C TRP A 108 -3.04 9.84 23.97
N LEU A 109 -2.90 10.52 22.82
CA LEU A 109 -2.22 11.82 22.66
C LEU A 109 -3.11 12.84 21.95
#